data_AF-A0A2E0Z8N5-F1
#
_entry.id   AF-A0A2E0Z8N5-F1
#
_cell.length_a   1.000
_cell.length_b   1.000
_cell.length_c   1.000
_cell.angle_alpha   90.00
_cell.angle_beta   90.00
_cell.angle_gamma   90.00
#
_symmetry.space_group_name_H-M   'P 1'
#
loop_
_entity.id
_entity.type
_entity.pdbx_description
1 polymer ?
#
loop_
_entity_poly.entity_id
_entity_poly.type
_entity_poly.pdbx_seq_one_letter_code
_entity_poly.pdbx_strand_id
1 'polypeptide(L)'
;MRQRSPMLQFGRKIQEYGNGQTGMAKKSKQNLPPRRKRMKRSQRLESAKSWLETYEGNKVVKAYRKRYGVNFECAFTELEMLGVPIDPDYKERVLESVAAQEAAKRQKRARERARRADVWLEYADDETALERAGECVSCDMFRPLEDLGLCPGCAAMLERDLIRQRDWEYSGTAFLLSDEAREELRRKIVAEYGEGLELIDPV
;
A
#
# COMPACT_ATOMS: atom_id res chain seq x y z
N MET A 1 58.00 -47.54 -22.57
CA MET A 1 57.65 -46.84 -23.83
C MET A 1 56.49 -45.90 -23.56
N ARG A 2 56.61 -44.67 -24.09
CA ARG A 2 55.86 -43.46 -23.72
C ARG A 2 54.36 -43.60 -24.01
N GLN A 3 53.52 -43.52 -22.99
CA GLN A 3 52.11 -43.20 -23.18
C GLN A 3 52.02 -41.75 -23.62
N ARG A 4 51.53 -41.52 -24.85
CA ARG A 4 51.23 -40.20 -25.37
C ARG A 4 49.84 -39.81 -24.86
N SER A 5 49.76 -38.78 -24.03
CA SER A 5 48.54 -37.98 -23.85
C SER A 5 48.15 -37.34 -25.18
N PRO A 6 46.86 -37.31 -25.54
CA PRO A 6 46.33 -36.34 -26.48
C PRO A 6 45.36 -35.37 -25.78
N MET A 7 45.80 -34.11 -25.76
CA MET A 7 45.04 -32.92 -26.09
C MET A 7 43.61 -32.75 -25.56
N LEU A 8 43.50 -31.75 -24.67
CA LEU A 8 42.37 -30.84 -24.55
C LEU A 8 41.83 -30.41 -25.92
N GLN A 9 40.55 -30.68 -26.19
CA GLN A 9 39.72 -29.86 -27.05
C GLN A 9 38.39 -29.58 -26.35
N PHE A 10 38.33 -28.43 -25.68
CA PHE A 10 37.10 -27.84 -25.17
C PHE A 10 36.25 -27.36 -26.37
N GLY A 11 35.38 -28.23 -26.85
CA GLY A 11 34.30 -27.87 -27.78
C GLY A 11 33.21 -27.11 -27.04
N ARG A 12 33.06 -25.82 -27.33
CA ARG A 12 31.92 -24.98 -26.90
C ARG A 12 30.64 -25.56 -27.50
N LYS A 13 29.75 -26.09 -26.66
CA LYS A 13 28.33 -26.25 -27.01
C LYS A 13 27.55 -25.13 -26.36
N ILE A 14 27.35 -24.06 -27.11
CA ILE A 14 26.28 -23.09 -26.87
C ILE A 14 25.00 -23.83 -27.26
N GLN A 15 24.24 -24.31 -26.27
CA GLN A 15 22.86 -24.70 -26.49
C GLN A 15 22.00 -23.44 -26.44
N GLU A 16 21.53 -23.06 -27.62
CA GLU A 16 20.48 -22.08 -27.85
C GLU A 16 19.21 -22.55 -27.12
N TYR A 17 18.84 -21.86 -26.04
CA TYR A 17 17.49 -21.94 -25.50
C TYR A 17 16.62 -20.93 -26.24
N GLY A 18 15.74 -21.48 -27.07
CA GLY A 18 14.85 -20.75 -27.94
C GLY A 18 13.85 -19.84 -27.21
N ASN A 19 13.50 -18.76 -27.93
CA ASN A 19 12.37 -17.88 -27.69
C ASN A 19 11.06 -18.66 -27.49
N GLY A 20 10.65 -18.83 -26.24
CA GLY A 20 9.33 -19.30 -25.84
C GLY A 20 8.48 -18.13 -25.36
N GLN A 21 7.71 -17.55 -26.28
CA GLN A 21 6.45 -16.81 -26.09
C GLN A 21 6.15 -16.34 -24.65
N THR A 22 6.33 -15.05 -24.37
CA THR A 22 5.75 -14.39 -23.20
C THR A 22 4.22 -14.42 -23.32
N GLY A 23 3.60 -15.48 -22.79
CA GLY A 23 2.18 -15.50 -22.54
C GLY A 23 1.84 -14.36 -21.59
N MET A 24 1.18 -13.31 -22.10
CA MET A 24 0.62 -12.27 -21.25
C MET A 24 -0.31 -12.95 -20.24
N ALA A 25 0.09 -12.93 -18.96
CA ALA A 25 -0.77 -13.38 -17.87
C ALA A 25 -2.14 -12.70 -18.03
N LYS A 26 -3.19 -13.52 -18.23
CA LYS A 26 -4.56 -13.01 -18.29
C LYS A 26 -4.83 -12.31 -16.96
N LYS A 27 -4.81 -10.97 -16.95
CA LYS A 27 -5.22 -10.16 -15.81
C LYS A 27 -6.54 -10.71 -15.32
N SER A 28 -6.56 -11.19 -14.07
CA SER A 28 -7.79 -11.63 -13.40
C SER A 28 -8.84 -10.53 -13.60
N LYS A 29 -10.03 -10.87 -14.09
CA LYS A 29 -11.16 -9.92 -14.17
C LYS A 29 -11.41 -9.43 -12.74
N GLN A 30 -10.93 -8.21 -12.44
CA GLN A 30 -11.21 -7.55 -11.18
C GLN A 30 -12.73 -7.53 -10.97
N ASN A 31 -13.19 -7.85 -9.76
CA ASN A 31 -14.61 -7.83 -9.38
C ASN A 31 -15.11 -6.38 -9.31
N LEU A 32 -15.23 -5.74 -10.47
CA LEU A 32 -15.59 -4.33 -10.56
C LEU A 32 -17.10 -4.16 -10.35
N PRO A 33 -17.54 -3.15 -9.58
CA PRO A 33 -18.96 -2.88 -9.33
C PRO A 33 -19.69 -2.59 -10.65
N PRO A 34 -20.98 -2.93 -10.84
CA PRO A 34 -21.67 -2.85 -12.13
C PRO A 34 -21.41 -1.56 -12.92
N ARG A 35 -21.26 -1.64 -14.26
CA ARG A 35 -20.85 -0.51 -15.14
C ARG A 35 -21.59 0.80 -14.84
N ARG A 36 -22.90 0.72 -14.59
CA ARG A 36 -23.77 1.86 -14.23
C ARG A 36 -23.28 2.67 -13.02
N LYS A 37 -22.60 2.04 -12.06
CA LYS A 37 -22.04 2.69 -10.87
C LYS A 37 -20.66 3.32 -11.08
N ARG A 38 -20.06 3.10 -12.26
CA ARG A 38 -18.73 3.61 -12.62
C ARG A 38 -18.78 4.70 -13.68
N MET A 39 -19.98 5.13 -14.07
CA MET A 39 -20.22 6.12 -15.11
C MET A 39 -19.81 7.53 -14.65
N LYS A 40 -19.23 8.32 -15.55
CA LYS A 40 -19.01 9.76 -15.34
C LYS A 40 -20.35 10.53 -15.41
N ARG A 41 -20.41 11.76 -14.90
CA ARG A 41 -21.63 12.59 -14.83
C ARG A 41 -22.36 12.71 -16.17
N SER A 42 -21.66 13.04 -17.26
CA SER A 42 -22.26 13.15 -18.60
C SER A 42 -22.90 11.85 -19.07
N GLN A 43 -22.23 10.72 -18.85
CA GLN A 43 -22.75 9.39 -19.20
C GLN A 43 -23.98 9.02 -18.35
N ARG A 44 -24.01 9.44 -17.07
CA ARG A 44 -25.18 9.23 -16.20
C ARG A 44 -26.38 10.02 -16.70
N LEU A 45 -26.20 11.31 -16.97
CA LEU A 45 -27.27 12.20 -17.46
C LEU A 45 -27.87 11.65 -18.77
N GLU A 46 -27.04 11.19 -19.70
CA GLU A 46 -27.53 10.60 -20.95
C GLU A 46 -28.28 9.28 -20.72
N SER A 47 -27.70 8.39 -19.92
CA SER A 47 -28.36 7.12 -19.55
C SER A 47 -29.62 7.32 -18.71
N ALA A 48 -29.75 8.46 -18.02
CA ALA A 48 -30.86 8.74 -17.12
C ALA A 48 -32.11 9.15 -17.88
N LYS A 49 -31.98 9.85 -19.02
CA LYS A 49 -33.12 10.23 -19.88
C LYS A 49 -33.96 9.01 -20.24
N SER A 50 -33.37 8.01 -20.88
CA SER A 50 -34.05 6.76 -21.27
C SER A 50 -34.55 5.93 -20.09
N TRP A 51 -33.96 6.11 -18.91
CA TRP A 51 -34.42 5.42 -17.71
C TRP A 51 -35.60 6.09 -17.04
N LEU A 52 -35.63 7.42 -17.03
CA LEU A 52 -36.74 8.17 -16.48
C LEU A 52 -38.02 7.90 -17.29
N GLU A 53 -37.92 7.72 -18.61
CA GLU A 53 -39.04 7.32 -19.48
C GLU A 53 -39.70 6.00 -19.06
N THR A 54 -38.91 5.07 -18.51
CA THR A 54 -39.37 3.73 -18.11
C THR A 54 -39.56 3.59 -16.59
N TYR A 55 -39.40 4.66 -15.83
CA TYR A 55 -39.45 4.61 -14.37
C TYR A 55 -40.86 4.93 -13.84
N GLU A 56 -41.54 3.91 -13.34
CA GLU A 56 -42.91 4.02 -12.79
C GLU A 56 -42.95 4.20 -11.26
N GLY A 57 -41.79 4.37 -10.62
CA GLY A 57 -41.72 4.45 -9.16
C GLY A 57 -41.98 5.85 -8.60
N ASN A 58 -42.42 5.88 -7.35
CA ASN A 58 -42.69 7.12 -6.59
C ASN A 58 -41.46 7.70 -5.85
N LYS A 59 -40.32 6.98 -5.83
CA LYS A 59 -39.10 7.39 -5.09
C LYS A 59 -37.93 7.63 -6.04
N VAL A 60 -38.11 8.53 -6.99
CA VAL A 60 -37.15 8.78 -8.10
C VAL A 60 -35.74 9.09 -7.60
N VAL A 61 -35.59 9.96 -6.58
CA VAL A 61 -34.27 10.34 -6.04
C VAL A 61 -33.55 9.13 -5.43
N LYS A 62 -34.27 8.32 -4.64
CA LYS A 62 -33.71 7.11 -4.00
C LYS A 62 -33.36 6.06 -5.05
N ALA A 63 -34.19 5.91 -6.07
CA ALA A 63 -33.97 4.98 -7.17
C ALA A 63 -32.75 5.38 -8.02
N TYR A 64 -32.65 6.67 -8.38
CA TYR A 64 -31.53 7.25 -9.11
C TYR A 64 -30.21 7.00 -8.37
N ARG A 65 -30.18 7.37 -7.08
CA ARG A 65 -29.04 7.15 -6.19
C ARG A 65 -28.57 5.70 -6.19
N LYS A 66 -29.50 4.75 -6.06
CA LYS A 66 -29.19 3.31 -6.02
C LYS A 66 -28.70 2.79 -7.37
N ARG A 67 -29.28 3.28 -8.48
CA ARG A 67 -28.95 2.85 -9.84
C ARG A 67 -27.53 3.25 -10.23
N TYR A 68 -27.17 4.51 -9.98
CA TYR A 68 -25.89 5.09 -10.39
C TYR A 68 -24.83 5.14 -9.30
N GLY A 69 -25.18 4.80 -8.05
CA GLY A 69 -24.22 4.74 -6.94
C GLY A 69 -23.71 6.12 -6.48
N VAL A 70 -24.55 7.16 -6.59
CA VAL A 70 -24.20 8.53 -6.16
C VAL A 70 -24.66 8.83 -4.73
N ASN A 71 -24.36 10.02 -4.20
CA ASN A 71 -24.94 10.53 -2.94
C ASN A 71 -26.25 11.30 -3.21
N PHE A 72 -26.94 11.74 -2.15
CA PHE A 72 -28.22 12.44 -2.30
C PHE A 72 -28.06 13.79 -2.99
N GLU A 73 -27.04 14.58 -2.64
CA GLU A 73 -26.72 15.86 -3.29
C GLU A 73 -26.56 15.72 -4.81
N CYS A 74 -25.73 14.78 -5.27
CA CYS A 74 -25.57 14.53 -6.71
C CYS A 74 -26.86 14.05 -7.36
N ALA A 75 -27.66 13.22 -6.68
CA ALA A 75 -28.92 12.74 -7.23
C ALA A 75 -29.92 13.89 -7.44
N PHE A 76 -30.05 14.80 -6.46
CA PHE A 76 -30.91 15.97 -6.59
C PHE A 76 -30.47 16.88 -7.73
N THR A 77 -29.19 17.29 -7.74
CA THR A 77 -28.65 18.18 -8.77
C THR A 77 -28.79 17.60 -10.17
N GLU A 78 -28.50 16.30 -10.37
CA GLU A 78 -28.61 15.67 -11.69
C GLU A 78 -30.06 15.51 -12.14
N LEU A 79 -31.00 15.22 -11.23
CA LEU A 79 -32.42 15.14 -11.55
C LEU A 79 -33.03 16.51 -11.87
N GLU A 80 -32.62 17.58 -11.18
CA GLU A 80 -33.00 18.96 -11.50
C GLU A 80 -32.51 19.37 -12.90
N MET A 81 -31.28 19.02 -13.26
CA MET A 81 -30.76 19.25 -14.62
C MET A 81 -31.52 18.49 -15.70
N LEU A 82 -32.13 17.35 -15.36
CA LEU A 82 -32.97 16.57 -16.26
C LEU A 82 -34.41 17.08 -16.30
N GLY A 83 -34.72 18.16 -15.58
CA GLY A 83 -36.05 18.77 -15.54
C GLY A 83 -37.07 17.99 -14.70
N VAL A 84 -36.62 17.08 -13.83
CA VAL A 84 -37.52 16.32 -12.95
C VAL A 84 -38.01 17.25 -11.83
N PRO A 85 -39.33 17.43 -11.64
CA PRO A 85 -39.85 18.23 -10.55
C PRO A 85 -39.56 17.52 -9.22
N ILE A 86 -38.86 18.22 -8.32
CA ILE A 86 -38.54 17.75 -6.98
C ILE A 86 -39.07 18.78 -6.00
N ASP A 87 -39.81 18.30 -4.99
CA ASP A 87 -40.27 19.12 -3.89
C ASP A 87 -39.06 19.72 -3.11
N PRO A 88 -38.92 21.05 -3.03
CA PRO A 88 -37.80 21.69 -2.35
C PRO A 88 -37.75 21.36 -0.87
N ASP A 89 -38.90 21.22 -0.19
CA ASP A 89 -38.97 20.90 1.25
C ASP A 89 -38.50 19.46 1.51
N TYR A 90 -38.77 18.55 0.58
CA TYR A 90 -38.21 17.20 0.61
C TYR A 90 -36.68 17.22 0.40
N LYS A 91 -36.19 18.02 -0.54
CA LYS A 91 -34.74 18.16 -0.80
C LYS A 91 -34.02 18.66 0.45
N GLU A 92 -34.49 19.74 1.05
CA GLU A 92 -33.90 20.34 2.24
C GLU A 92 -33.84 19.35 3.41
N ARG A 93 -34.98 18.77 3.81
CA ARG A 93 -35.03 17.78 4.90
C ARG A 93 -34.07 16.61 4.70
N VAL A 94 -33.94 16.11 3.48
CA VAL A 94 -33.02 15.00 3.18
C VAL A 94 -31.56 15.45 3.32
N LEU A 95 -31.21 16.63 2.81
CA LEU A 95 -29.85 17.16 2.88
C LEU A 95 -29.44 17.49 4.33
N GLU A 96 -30.34 18.08 5.11
CA GLU A 96 -30.14 18.30 6.55
C GLU A 96 -29.91 16.98 7.29
N SER A 97 -30.71 15.96 7.00
CA SER A 97 -30.55 14.63 7.60
C SER A 97 -29.19 14.00 7.25
N VAL A 98 -28.74 14.15 6.01
CA VAL A 98 -27.42 13.66 5.57
C VAL A 98 -26.31 14.41 6.30
N ALA A 99 -26.37 15.74 6.35
CA ALA A 99 -25.39 16.57 7.05
C ALA A 99 -25.31 16.24 8.55
N ALA A 100 -26.46 16.07 9.21
CA ALA A 100 -26.53 15.66 10.61
C ALA A 100 -25.87 14.28 10.86
N GLN A 101 -26.11 13.31 9.97
CA GLN A 101 -25.47 12.00 10.04
C GLN A 101 -23.96 12.06 9.86
N GLU A 102 -23.47 12.89 8.94
CA GLU A 102 -22.04 13.10 8.72
C GLU A 102 -21.38 13.81 9.91
N ALA A 103 -22.03 14.82 10.48
CA ALA A 103 -21.59 15.52 11.69
C ALA A 103 -21.50 14.55 12.89
N ALA A 104 -22.52 13.73 13.11
CA ALA A 104 -22.51 12.72 14.17
C ALA A 104 -21.37 11.70 14.00
N LYS A 105 -21.13 11.23 12.77
CA LYS A 105 -19.99 10.34 12.48
C LYS A 105 -18.65 11.04 12.74
N ARG A 106 -18.51 12.31 12.36
CA ARG A 106 -17.30 13.11 12.60
C ARG A 106 -17.06 13.30 14.09
N GLN A 107 -18.08 13.63 14.87
CA GLN A 107 -17.99 13.75 16.33
C GLN A 107 -17.58 12.43 16.98
N LYS A 108 -18.18 11.30 16.57
CA LYS A 108 -17.79 9.98 17.07
C LYS A 108 -16.32 9.66 16.78
N ARG A 109 -15.85 9.87 15.54
CA ARG A 109 -14.45 9.66 15.16
C ARG A 109 -13.49 10.59 15.91
N ALA A 110 -13.88 11.85 16.14
CA ALA A 110 -13.11 12.80 16.93
C ALA A 110 -12.99 12.35 18.38
N ARG A 111 -14.08 11.87 19.00
CA ARG A 111 -14.08 11.30 20.35
C ARG A 111 -13.20 10.05 20.45
N GLU A 112 -13.27 9.15 19.47
CA GLU A 112 -12.40 7.97 19.43
C GLU A 112 -10.92 8.34 19.25
N ARG A 113 -10.62 9.34 18.41
CA ARG A 113 -9.26 9.86 18.25
C ARG A 113 -8.74 10.51 19.53
N ALA A 114 -9.57 11.31 20.20
CA ALA A 114 -9.23 11.93 21.48
C ALA A 114 -8.96 10.85 22.54
N ARG A 115 -9.84 9.85 22.67
CA ARG A 115 -9.62 8.71 23.57
C ARG A 115 -8.31 7.97 23.28
N ARG A 116 -7.96 7.78 22.00
CA ARG A 116 -6.69 7.11 21.64
C ARG A 116 -5.46 7.96 21.95
N ALA A 117 -5.56 9.28 21.83
CA ALA A 117 -4.48 10.21 22.18
C ALA A 117 -4.31 10.31 23.70
N ASP A 118 -5.40 10.30 24.45
CA ASP A 118 -5.42 10.27 25.92
C ASP A 118 -4.70 9.02 26.45
N VAL A 119 -5.04 7.84 25.91
CA VAL A 119 -4.31 6.59 26.19
C VAL A 119 -2.83 6.69 25.83
N TRP A 120 -2.43 7.45 24.80
CA TRP A 120 -1.01 7.58 24.45
C TRP A 120 -0.24 8.47 25.43
N LEU A 121 -0.88 9.51 25.96
CA LEU A 121 -0.30 10.40 26.97
C LEU A 121 -0.10 9.71 28.33
N GLU A 122 -1.00 8.80 28.70
CA GLU A 122 -0.90 8.01 29.94
C GLU A 122 0.38 7.14 30.01
N TYR A 123 0.94 6.74 28.86
CA TYR A 123 2.20 5.98 28.78
C TYR A 123 3.42 6.82 28.38
N ALA A 124 3.24 8.13 28.19
CA ALA A 124 4.32 9.03 27.78
C ALA A 124 4.97 9.76 28.98
N ASP A 125 4.61 9.41 30.22
CA ASP A 125 5.19 9.99 31.45
C ASP A 125 6.37 9.19 32.02
N ASP A 126 6.69 8.01 31.46
CA ASP A 126 7.91 7.30 31.82
C ASP A 126 9.11 8.08 31.25
N GLU A 127 9.77 8.79 32.15
CA GLU A 127 10.99 9.60 32.01
C GLU A 127 12.14 8.84 31.28
N THR A 128 12.00 7.52 31.09
CA THR A 128 12.95 6.67 30.33
C THR A 128 12.97 6.87 28.81
N ALA A 129 12.03 7.60 28.21
CA ALA A 129 12.01 7.81 26.75
C ALA A 129 13.05 8.82 26.23
N LEU A 130 13.60 9.69 27.10
CA LEU A 130 14.52 10.76 26.68
C LEU A 130 16.01 10.45 26.95
N GLU A 131 16.32 9.47 27.81
CA GLU A 131 17.70 9.20 28.26
C GLU A 131 18.55 8.31 27.31
N ARG A 132 17.97 7.75 26.24
CA ARG A 132 18.69 6.96 25.23
C ARG A 132 19.00 7.71 23.93
N ALA A 133 18.88 9.03 23.92
CA ALA A 133 19.26 9.84 22.78
C ALA A 133 20.76 10.16 22.82
N GLY A 134 21.47 9.81 21.76
CA GLY A 134 22.90 10.09 21.58
C GLY A 134 23.21 10.41 20.11
N GLU A 135 24.46 10.75 19.83
CA GLU A 135 24.93 10.99 18.46
C GLU A 135 25.18 9.66 17.74
N CYS A 136 24.49 9.44 16.62
CA CYS A 136 24.64 8.23 15.83
C CYS A 136 26.00 8.19 15.15
N VAL A 137 26.80 7.15 15.40
CA VAL A 137 28.19 7.00 14.87
C VAL A 137 28.26 7.00 13.33
N SER A 138 27.16 6.68 12.65
CA SER A 138 27.11 6.61 11.19
C SER A 138 26.68 7.91 10.50
N CYS A 139 25.78 8.67 11.11
CA CYS A 139 25.14 9.80 10.42
C CYS A 139 25.22 11.10 11.23
N ASP A 140 25.90 11.08 12.37
CA ASP A 140 26.15 12.22 13.26
C ASP A 140 24.87 12.95 13.74
N MET A 141 23.72 12.28 13.62
CA MET A 141 22.43 12.84 14.04
C MET A 141 22.13 12.40 15.47
N PHE A 142 21.73 13.36 16.31
CA PHE A 142 21.25 13.10 17.66
C PHE A 142 19.88 12.41 17.63
N ARG A 143 19.82 11.13 17.99
CA ARG A 143 18.63 10.26 17.87
C ARG A 143 18.64 9.20 18.98
N PRO A 144 17.50 8.53 19.25
CA PRO A 144 17.52 7.30 20.01
C PRO A 144 18.50 6.30 19.38
N LEU A 145 19.45 5.80 20.17
CA LEU A 145 20.46 4.86 19.71
C LEU A 145 20.14 3.45 20.21
N GLU A 146 20.47 2.45 19.39
CA GLU A 146 20.52 1.05 19.78
C GLU A 146 21.88 0.72 20.42
N ASP A 147 22.09 -0.54 20.82
CA ASP A 147 23.25 -0.98 21.61
C ASP A 147 24.61 -0.75 20.91
N LEU A 148 24.62 -0.60 19.59
CA LEU A 148 25.81 -0.29 18.78
C LEU A 148 26.07 1.20 18.57
N GLY A 149 25.32 2.09 19.24
CA GLY A 149 25.45 3.54 19.04
C GLY A 149 24.94 4.01 17.68
N LEU A 150 24.13 3.20 17.00
CA LEU A 150 23.50 3.52 15.72
C LEU A 150 22.02 3.85 15.94
N CYS A 151 21.51 4.82 15.19
CA CYS A 151 20.06 5.02 15.12
C CYS A 151 19.40 3.85 14.35
N PRO A 152 18.10 3.59 14.53
CA PRO A 152 17.42 2.43 13.92
C PRO A 152 17.56 2.36 12.39
N GLY A 153 17.64 3.51 11.72
CA GLY A 153 17.87 3.56 10.27
C GLY A 153 19.25 3.03 9.89
N CYS A 154 20.30 3.46 10.60
CA CYS A 154 21.67 3.02 10.35
C CYS A 154 21.91 1.58 10.82
N ALA A 155 21.30 1.15 11.92
CA ALA A 155 21.34 -0.24 12.36
C ALA A 155 20.73 -1.19 11.31
N ALA A 156 19.61 -0.79 10.69
CA ALA A 156 19.01 -1.57 9.61
C ALA A 156 19.89 -1.63 8.35
N MET A 157 20.64 -0.56 8.04
CA MET A 157 21.62 -0.57 6.94
C MET A 157 22.78 -1.53 7.26
N LEU A 158 23.32 -1.47 8.48
CA LEU A 158 24.36 -2.39 8.95
C LEU A 158 23.91 -3.85 8.85
N GLU A 159 22.71 -4.17 9.34
CA GLU A 159 22.18 -5.53 9.33
C GLU A 159 22.07 -6.10 7.90
N ARG A 160 21.61 -5.27 6.94
CA ARG A 160 21.58 -5.68 5.52
C ARG A 160 22.98 -5.92 4.98
N ASP A 161 23.96 -5.10 5.34
CA ASP A 161 25.34 -5.25 4.89
C ASP A 161 26.02 -6.50 5.45
N LEU A 162 25.81 -6.82 6.72
CA LEU A 162 26.27 -8.06 7.34
C LEU A 162 25.69 -9.27 6.59
N ILE A 163 24.39 -9.23 6.29
CA ILE A 163 23.73 -10.29 5.53
C ILE A 163 24.26 -10.38 4.08
N ARG A 164 24.50 -9.25 3.40
CA ARG A 164 25.09 -9.24 2.05
C ARG A 164 26.48 -9.88 2.05
N GLN A 165 27.28 -9.58 3.07
CA GLN A 165 28.64 -10.11 3.26
C GLN A 165 28.68 -11.54 3.80
N ARG A 166 27.51 -12.12 4.13
CA ARG A 166 27.37 -13.44 4.76
C ARG A 166 28.01 -13.51 6.15
N ASP A 167 28.06 -12.39 6.84
CA ASP A 167 28.60 -12.31 8.19
C ASP A 167 27.52 -12.64 9.22
N TRP A 168 27.15 -13.92 9.26
CA TRP A 168 25.98 -14.41 10.01
C TRP A 168 26.14 -14.32 11.53
N GLU A 169 27.38 -14.32 12.01
CA GLU A 169 27.69 -14.33 13.44
C GLU A 169 27.33 -12.99 14.11
N TYR A 170 27.39 -11.89 13.35
CA TYR A 170 27.10 -10.54 13.84
C TYR A 170 25.72 -10.02 13.41
N SER A 171 24.99 -10.78 12.60
CA SER A 171 23.63 -10.43 12.18
C SER A 171 22.59 -10.92 13.18
N GLY A 172 21.85 -9.98 13.77
CA GLY A 172 20.80 -10.30 14.75
C GLY A 172 19.67 -11.13 14.15
N THR A 173 19.38 -10.95 12.85
CA THR A 173 18.33 -11.69 12.16
C THR A 173 18.78 -13.05 11.61
N ALA A 174 20.07 -13.21 11.28
CA ALA A 174 20.60 -14.43 10.67
C ALA A 174 21.20 -15.43 11.67
N PHE A 175 21.50 -14.99 12.92
CA PHE A 175 22.21 -15.78 13.92
C PHE A 175 21.60 -17.18 14.15
N LEU A 176 20.27 -17.29 14.29
CA LEU A 176 19.57 -18.57 14.57
C LEU A 176 19.02 -19.29 13.34
N LEU A 177 19.30 -18.81 12.13
CA LEU A 177 18.82 -19.44 10.90
C LEU A 177 19.74 -20.58 10.46
N SER A 178 19.18 -21.57 9.74
CA SER A 178 19.98 -22.56 9.02
C SER A 178 20.70 -21.91 7.84
N ASP A 179 21.75 -22.55 7.32
CA ASP A 179 22.52 -22.00 6.20
C ASP A 179 21.66 -21.79 4.93
N GLU A 180 20.71 -22.67 4.65
CA GLU A 180 19.78 -22.48 3.53
C GLU A 180 18.87 -21.26 3.75
N ALA A 181 18.39 -21.06 4.98
CA ALA A 181 17.54 -19.93 5.34
C ALA A 181 18.32 -18.60 5.32
N ARG A 182 19.60 -18.60 5.72
CA ARG A 182 20.50 -17.44 5.63
C ARG A 182 20.71 -16.99 4.19
N GLU A 183 20.98 -17.93 3.28
CA GLU A 183 21.13 -17.62 1.85
C GLU A 183 19.81 -17.22 1.17
N GLU A 184 18.67 -17.73 1.63
CA GLU A 184 17.38 -17.23 1.18
C GLU A 184 17.13 -15.79 1.64
N LEU A 185 17.42 -15.48 2.92
CA LEU A 185 17.30 -14.14 3.47
C LEU A 185 18.18 -13.14 2.71
N ARG A 186 19.43 -13.51 2.45
CA ARG A 186 20.36 -12.70 1.64
C ARG A 186 19.83 -12.43 0.25
N ARG A 187 19.33 -13.45 -0.45
CA ARG A 187 18.73 -13.27 -1.79
C ARG A 187 17.55 -12.31 -1.77
N LYS A 188 16.71 -12.35 -0.73
CA LYS A 188 15.59 -11.40 -0.56
C LYS A 188 16.10 -9.97 -0.36
N ILE A 189 17.07 -9.78 0.52
CA ILE A 189 17.66 -8.45 0.78
C ILE A 189 18.32 -7.89 -0.47
N VAL A 190 19.11 -8.69 -1.18
CA VAL A 190 19.73 -8.28 -2.45
C VAL A 190 18.69 -7.93 -3.51
N ALA A 191 17.60 -8.70 -3.61
CA ALA A 191 16.53 -8.43 -4.57
C ALA A 191 15.77 -7.12 -4.27
N GLU A 192 15.63 -6.76 -3.00
CA GLU A 192 14.87 -5.59 -2.57
C GLU A 192 15.73 -4.31 -2.52
N TYR A 193 16.98 -4.41 -2.04
CA TYR A 193 17.85 -3.27 -1.74
C TYR A 193 19.13 -3.20 -2.58
N GLY A 194 19.36 -4.18 -3.45
CA GLY A 194 20.57 -4.28 -4.27
C GLY A 194 21.77 -4.94 -3.57
N GLU A 195 22.82 -5.21 -4.35
CA GLU A 195 24.04 -5.89 -3.91
C GLU A 195 25.05 -4.98 -3.19
N GLY A 196 24.97 -3.66 -3.41
CA GLY A 196 25.89 -2.69 -2.81
C GLY A 196 25.73 -2.58 -1.30
N LEU A 197 26.86 -2.39 -0.61
CA LEU A 197 26.88 -2.08 0.81
C LEU A 197 26.45 -0.62 1.04
N GLU A 198 25.71 -0.38 2.11
CA GLU A 198 25.13 0.93 2.44
C GLU A 198 25.93 1.66 3.51
N LEU A 199 26.54 0.93 4.43
CA LEU A 199 27.22 1.45 5.61
C LEU A 199 28.64 0.91 5.80
N ILE A 200 28.90 -0.34 5.44
CA ILE A 200 30.25 -0.92 5.52
C ILE A 200 31.03 -0.53 4.27
N ASP A 201 32.20 0.09 4.46
CA ASP A 201 33.12 0.36 3.36
C ASP A 201 33.66 -0.96 2.79
N PRO A 202 33.64 -1.15 1.45
CA PRO A 202 34.23 -2.33 0.84
C PRO A 202 35.76 -2.30 1.02
N VAL A 203 36.29 -3.34 1.65
CA VAL A 203 37.74 -3.57 1.84
C VAL A 203 38.42 -3.89 0.51
#